data_AF-A0A855XWY2-F1
#
_entry.id   AF-A0A855XWY2-F1
#
_cell.length_a   1.000
_cell.length_b   1.000
_cell.length_c   1.000
_cell.angle_alpha   90.00
_cell.angle_beta   90.00
_cell.angle_gamma   90.00
#
_symmetry.space_group_name_H-M   'P 1'
#
loop_
_entity.id
_entity.type
_entity.pdbx_description
1 polymer ?
#
loop_
_entity_poly.entity_id
_entity_poly.type
_entity_poly.pdbx_seq_one_letter_code
_entity_poly.pdbx_strand_id
1 'polypeptide(L)'
;MNKLQEELQQLLPLDQVDSMSGEEVVGSVAMDLYRAEFATIRECGPELPQVLRDTILIIDLDTELSMSGMTGFLENASGRFLGETMEAMQRIGNEADAEILKNIQHMLSESGVTPELLRANVNALSEQDVTTTLNTHGQQIHEVLQRVELEAGNLSMQSDNEEVFELLYQYVDTNKERLKQELQHLLSN
;
A
#
# COMPACT_ATOMS: atom_id res chain seq x y z
N MET A 1 -6.61 25.40 8.10
CA MET A 1 -6.15 24.03 7.85
C MET A 1 -5.38 24.01 6.54
N ASN A 2 -4.29 23.26 6.47
CA ASN A 2 -3.68 22.91 5.20
C ASN A 2 -4.51 21.83 4.49
N LYS A 3 -4.23 21.57 3.21
CA LYS A 3 -5.01 20.63 2.40
C LYS A 3 -5.05 19.22 3.01
N LEU A 4 -3.93 18.74 3.56
CA LEU A 4 -3.82 17.44 4.23
C LEU A 4 -4.79 17.35 5.43
N GLN A 5 -4.88 18.37 6.26
CA GLN A 5 -5.80 18.39 7.40
C GLN A 5 -7.26 18.37 6.96
N GLU A 6 -7.61 19.06 5.87
CA GLU A 6 -8.97 19.04 5.31
C GLU A 6 -9.35 17.66 4.81
N GLU A 7 -8.43 17.00 4.12
CA GLU A 7 -8.60 15.63 3.64
C GLU A 7 -8.73 14.64 4.80
N LEU A 8 -7.87 14.75 5.83
CA LEU A 8 -7.93 13.88 7.01
C LEU A 8 -9.25 14.03 7.77
N GLN A 9 -9.74 15.25 7.95
CA GLN A 9 -11.00 15.49 8.64
C GLN A 9 -12.21 14.98 7.85
N GLN A 10 -12.12 14.92 6.52
CA GLN A 10 -13.16 14.35 5.67
C GLN A 10 -13.12 12.82 5.63
N LEU A 11 -11.92 12.22 5.54
CA LEU A 11 -11.74 10.78 5.43
C LEU A 11 -12.04 10.05 6.75
N LEU A 12 -11.57 10.61 7.87
CA LEU A 12 -11.72 10.05 9.21
C LEU A 12 -12.00 11.18 10.23
N PRO A 13 -13.26 11.63 10.34
CA PRO A 13 -13.65 12.67 11.30
C PRO A 13 -13.32 12.25 12.73
N LEU A 14 -12.54 13.07 13.45
CA LEU A 14 -12.02 12.76 14.79
C LEU A 14 -13.13 12.42 15.81
N ASP A 15 -14.30 13.03 15.68
CA ASP A 15 -15.46 12.82 16.53
C ASP A 15 -16.18 11.47 16.28
N GLN A 16 -15.88 10.81 15.16
CA GLN A 16 -16.46 9.52 14.78
C GLN A 16 -15.51 8.35 15.07
N VAL A 17 -14.19 8.57 15.02
CA VAL A 17 -13.16 7.53 15.22
C VAL A 17 -13.37 6.73 16.52
N ASP A 18 -13.78 7.39 17.62
CA ASP A 18 -14.02 6.72 18.91
C ASP A 18 -15.13 5.65 18.84
N SER A 19 -16.13 5.88 18.00
CA SER A 19 -17.30 5.01 17.87
C SER A 19 -17.13 3.92 16.81
N MET A 20 -16.14 4.05 15.94
CA MET A 20 -15.90 3.12 14.83
C MET A 20 -15.10 1.91 15.30
N SER A 21 -15.47 0.71 14.85
CA SER A 21 -14.61 -0.49 14.92
C SER A 21 -13.41 -0.35 13.98
N GLY A 22 -12.41 -1.21 14.13
CA GLY A 22 -11.29 -1.28 13.20
C GLY A 22 -11.74 -1.55 11.77
N GLU A 23 -12.74 -2.42 11.61
CA GLU A 23 -13.39 -2.69 10.32
C GLU A 23 -14.06 -1.44 9.74
N GLU A 24 -14.81 -0.67 10.54
CA GLU A 24 -15.45 0.56 10.08
C GLU A 24 -14.43 1.62 9.66
N VAL A 25 -13.31 1.75 10.39
CA VAL A 25 -12.21 2.66 10.03
C VAL A 25 -11.58 2.24 8.71
N VAL A 26 -11.20 0.97 8.58
CA VAL A 26 -10.59 0.46 7.35
C VAL A 26 -11.55 0.56 6.18
N GLY A 27 -12.83 0.25 6.38
CA GLY A 27 -13.89 0.39 5.38
C GLY A 27 -14.05 1.85 4.92
N SER A 28 -14.06 2.81 5.85
CA SER A 28 -14.11 4.24 5.52
C SER A 28 -12.93 4.67 4.66
N VAL A 29 -11.71 4.23 5.02
CA VAL A 29 -10.51 4.53 4.23
C VAL A 29 -10.62 3.88 2.85
N ALA A 30 -10.94 2.60 2.76
CA ALA A 30 -11.00 1.84 1.51
C ALA A 30 -12.04 2.40 0.53
N MET A 31 -13.20 2.85 1.02
CA MET A 31 -14.27 3.39 0.18
C MET A 31 -13.91 4.73 -0.47
N ASP A 32 -13.13 5.56 0.22
CA ASP A 32 -12.97 6.96 -0.13
C ASP A 32 -11.56 7.34 -0.60
N LEU A 33 -10.51 6.61 -0.19
CA LEU A 33 -9.10 6.93 -0.47
C LEU A 33 -8.79 7.29 -1.94
N TYR A 34 -9.42 6.61 -2.90
CA TYR A 34 -9.16 6.81 -4.33
C TYR A 34 -9.91 7.98 -4.96
N ARG A 35 -10.76 8.70 -4.21
CA ARG A 35 -11.40 9.91 -4.72
C ARG A 35 -10.38 11.02 -4.93
N ALA A 36 -10.60 11.84 -5.95
CA ALA A 36 -9.69 12.93 -6.33
C ALA A 36 -9.46 13.93 -5.18
N GLU A 37 -10.43 14.06 -4.27
CA GLU A 37 -10.34 14.93 -3.11
C GLU A 37 -9.30 14.51 -2.07
N PHE A 38 -8.85 13.24 -2.05
CA PHE A 38 -7.84 12.70 -1.12
C PHE A 38 -6.46 12.46 -1.76
N ALA A 39 -6.17 13.17 -2.85
CA ALA A 39 -4.88 13.04 -3.54
C ALA A 39 -3.69 13.38 -2.62
N THR A 40 -3.83 14.36 -1.73
CA THR A 40 -2.73 14.76 -0.81
C THR A 40 -2.42 13.65 0.18
N ILE A 41 -3.42 12.97 0.74
CA ILE A 41 -3.22 11.80 1.63
C ILE A 41 -2.42 10.71 0.92
N ARG A 42 -2.74 10.39 -0.34
CA ARG A 42 -2.02 9.36 -1.12
C ARG A 42 -0.57 9.76 -1.47
N GLU A 43 -0.28 11.06 -1.47
CA GLU A 43 1.05 11.60 -1.76
C GLU A 43 1.89 11.81 -0.48
N CYS A 44 1.27 12.13 0.64
CA CYS A 44 1.89 12.36 1.94
C CYS A 44 2.11 11.04 2.71
N GLY A 45 3.13 10.26 2.35
CA GLY A 45 3.43 9.01 3.06
C GLY A 45 3.82 9.21 4.54
N PRO A 46 5.00 9.75 4.85
CA PRO A 46 5.54 9.75 6.22
C PRO A 46 4.82 10.68 7.21
N GLU A 47 4.03 11.64 6.72
CA GLU A 47 3.35 12.65 7.55
C GLU A 47 2.02 12.15 8.16
N LEU A 48 1.50 11.01 7.67
CA LEU A 48 0.27 10.43 8.17
C LEU A 48 0.46 9.73 9.53
N PRO A 49 -0.61 9.67 10.36
CA PRO A 49 -0.66 8.78 11.51
C PRO A 49 -0.26 7.35 11.11
N GLN A 50 0.53 6.67 11.96
CA GLN A 50 1.11 5.38 11.60
C GLN A 50 0.04 4.35 11.26
N VAL A 51 -1.04 4.30 12.07
CA VAL A 51 -2.14 3.36 11.87
C VAL A 51 -2.84 3.59 10.54
N LEU A 52 -3.11 4.86 10.18
CA LEU A 52 -3.73 5.22 8.91
C LEU A 52 -2.81 4.90 7.72
N ARG A 53 -1.52 5.20 7.85
CA ARG A 53 -0.53 4.87 6.82
C ARG A 53 -0.45 3.36 6.58
N ASP A 54 -0.40 2.56 7.63
CA ASP A 54 -0.40 1.11 7.52
C ASP A 54 -1.69 0.61 6.85
N THR A 55 -2.86 1.14 7.23
CA THR A 55 -4.13 0.84 6.56
C THR A 55 -4.07 1.13 5.07
N ILE A 56 -3.58 2.31 4.66
CA ILE A 56 -3.45 2.68 3.25
C ILE A 56 -2.50 1.74 2.50
N LEU A 57 -1.33 1.43 3.07
CA LEU A 57 -0.34 0.55 2.43
C LEU A 57 -0.86 -0.86 2.19
N ILE A 58 -1.68 -1.39 3.11
CA ILE A 58 -2.29 -2.71 2.98
C ILE A 58 -3.44 -2.70 1.95
N ILE A 59 -4.25 -1.64 1.92
CA ILE A 59 -5.30 -1.46 0.90
C ILE A 59 -4.69 -1.29 -0.50
N ASP A 60 -3.63 -0.49 -0.62
CA ASP A 60 -2.92 -0.28 -1.89
C ASP A 60 -2.32 -1.60 -2.39
N LEU A 61 -1.72 -2.40 -1.49
CA LEU A 61 -1.22 -3.72 -1.87
C LEU A 61 -2.34 -4.63 -2.38
N ASP A 62 -3.44 -4.78 -1.63
CA ASP A 62 -4.59 -5.61 -2.01
C ASP A 62 -5.17 -5.18 -3.38
N THR A 63 -5.31 -3.87 -3.58
CA THR A 63 -5.83 -3.29 -4.81
C THR A 63 -4.92 -3.61 -6.00
N GLU A 64 -3.62 -3.38 -5.86
CA GLU A 64 -2.64 -3.61 -6.92
C GLU A 64 -2.49 -5.10 -7.25
N LEU A 65 -2.45 -5.98 -6.24
CA LEU A 65 -2.42 -7.42 -6.44
C LEU A 65 -3.64 -7.89 -7.23
N SER A 66 -4.84 -7.41 -6.87
CA SER A 66 -6.10 -7.74 -7.54
C SER A 66 -6.17 -7.20 -8.98
N MET A 67 -5.60 -6.03 -9.24
CA MET A 67 -5.71 -5.37 -10.54
C MET A 67 -4.62 -5.80 -11.54
N SER A 68 -3.38 -5.96 -11.07
CA SER A 68 -2.21 -6.09 -11.95
C SER A 68 -1.09 -6.96 -11.36
N GLY A 69 -1.35 -7.65 -10.25
CA GLY A 69 -0.38 -8.51 -9.59
C GLY A 69 0.76 -7.73 -8.94
N MET A 70 1.78 -8.45 -8.49
CA MET A 70 2.93 -7.83 -7.83
C MET A 70 3.77 -6.99 -8.80
N THR A 71 3.81 -7.37 -10.07
CA THR A 71 4.45 -6.57 -11.12
C THR A 71 3.80 -5.21 -11.22
N GLY A 72 2.46 -5.14 -11.26
CA GLY A 72 1.72 -3.88 -11.23
C GLY A 72 2.03 -3.04 -10.00
N PHE A 73 2.00 -3.65 -8.81
CA PHE A 73 2.37 -2.98 -7.56
C PHE A 73 3.77 -2.34 -7.65
N LEU A 74 4.75 -3.05 -8.19
CA LEU A 74 6.14 -2.58 -8.28
C LEU A 74 6.37 -1.54 -9.38
N GLU A 75 5.64 -1.65 -10.49
CA GLU A 75 5.64 -0.67 -11.57
C GLU A 75 4.90 0.61 -11.20
N ASN A 76 3.96 0.53 -10.25
CA ASN A 76 3.15 1.65 -9.81
C ASN A 76 3.81 2.53 -8.75
N ALA A 77 3.15 3.65 -8.41
CA ALA A 77 3.64 4.55 -7.37
C ALA A 77 3.72 3.85 -5.99
N SER A 78 2.92 2.81 -5.79
CA SER A 78 2.95 1.88 -4.66
C SER A 78 4.29 1.19 -4.47
N GLY A 79 5.02 0.89 -5.56
CA GLY A 79 6.27 0.12 -5.52
C GLY A 79 7.37 0.79 -4.70
N ARG A 80 7.39 2.14 -4.65
CA ARG A 80 8.32 2.90 -3.82
C ARG A 80 8.14 2.65 -2.32
N PHE A 81 6.97 2.13 -1.93
CA PHE A 81 6.60 1.86 -0.56
C PHE A 81 6.73 0.38 -0.18
N LEU A 82 7.37 -0.47 -1.01
CA LEU A 82 7.53 -1.90 -0.72
C LEU A 82 8.11 -2.16 0.69
N GLY A 83 9.10 -1.35 1.09
CA GLY A 83 9.68 -1.43 2.43
C GLY A 83 8.67 -1.11 3.53
N GLU A 84 7.95 0.01 3.41
CA GLU A 84 6.93 0.39 4.38
C GLU A 84 5.76 -0.59 4.42
N THR A 85 5.33 -1.15 3.29
CA THR A 85 4.28 -2.18 3.20
C THR A 85 4.72 -3.46 3.92
N MET A 86 5.98 -3.88 3.75
CA MET A 86 6.54 -5.01 4.50
C MET A 86 6.52 -4.75 6.01
N GLU A 87 6.92 -3.56 6.46
CA GLU A 87 6.85 -3.23 7.88
C GLU A 87 5.40 -3.13 8.40
N ALA A 88 4.46 -2.66 7.58
CA ALA A 88 3.03 -2.64 7.92
C ALA A 88 2.51 -4.06 8.13
N MET A 89 2.87 -5.01 7.25
CA MET A 89 2.56 -6.44 7.42
C MET A 89 3.06 -6.99 8.77
N GLN A 90 4.30 -6.65 9.15
CA GLN A 90 4.85 -7.04 10.46
C GLN A 90 4.06 -6.41 11.62
N ARG A 91 3.66 -5.15 11.50
CA ARG A 91 2.91 -4.43 12.54
C ARG A 91 1.50 -4.98 12.76
N ILE A 92 0.83 -5.43 11.70
CA ILE A 92 -0.48 -6.10 11.82
C ILE A 92 -0.35 -7.56 12.28
N GLY A 93 0.87 -8.10 12.38
CA GLY A 93 1.13 -9.47 12.83
C GLY A 93 1.20 -10.51 11.72
N ASN A 94 1.17 -10.11 10.45
CA ASN A 94 1.32 -11.01 9.31
C ASN A 94 2.81 -11.17 8.94
N GLU A 95 3.53 -11.92 9.78
CA GLU A 95 4.96 -12.17 9.59
C GLU A 95 5.27 -13.01 8.34
N ALA A 96 4.34 -13.90 7.95
CA ALA A 96 4.52 -14.77 6.80
C ALA A 96 4.56 -13.97 5.49
N ASP A 97 3.58 -13.11 5.26
CA ASP A 97 3.56 -12.26 4.06
C ASP A 97 4.66 -11.20 4.10
N ALA A 98 5.03 -10.71 5.28
CA ALA A 98 6.18 -9.81 5.41
C ALA A 98 7.48 -10.47 4.92
N GLU A 99 7.72 -11.75 5.23
CA GLU A 99 8.93 -12.45 4.74
C GLU A 99 8.87 -12.69 3.23
N ILE A 100 7.69 -12.93 2.65
CA ILE A 100 7.52 -13.03 1.19
C ILE A 100 7.85 -11.70 0.50
N LEU A 101 7.33 -10.57 1.02
CA LEU A 101 7.65 -9.24 0.49
C LEU A 101 9.15 -8.92 0.61
N LYS A 102 9.79 -9.36 1.69
CA LYS A 102 11.24 -9.24 1.88
C LYS A 102 12.04 -10.08 0.88
N ASN A 103 11.60 -11.30 0.57
CA ASN A 103 12.21 -12.12 -0.49
C ASN A 103 12.10 -11.43 -1.84
N ILE A 104 10.93 -10.85 -2.16
CA ILE A 104 10.72 -10.07 -3.39
C ILE A 104 11.69 -8.87 -3.44
N GLN A 105 11.78 -8.10 -2.35
CA GLN A 105 12.73 -6.99 -2.26
C GLN A 105 14.18 -7.47 -2.48
N HIS A 106 14.54 -8.63 -1.93
CA HIS A 106 15.85 -9.22 -2.13
C HIS A 106 16.10 -9.59 -3.60
N MET A 107 15.16 -10.26 -4.28
CA MET A 107 15.28 -10.63 -5.70
C MET A 107 15.49 -9.41 -6.61
N LEU A 108 14.77 -8.31 -6.34
CA LEU A 108 14.93 -7.05 -7.04
C LEU A 108 16.34 -6.48 -6.81
N SER A 109 16.78 -6.41 -5.55
CA SER A 109 18.08 -5.87 -5.16
C SER A 109 19.27 -6.64 -5.78
N GLU A 110 19.23 -7.98 -5.77
CA GLU A 110 20.27 -8.83 -6.36
C GLU A 110 20.39 -8.65 -7.87
N SER A 111 19.29 -8.27 -8.50
CA SER A 111 19.21 -8.11 -9.95
C SER A 111 19.42 -6.66 -10.40
N GLY A 112 19.67 -5.74 -9.45
CA GLY A 112 19.81 -4.30 -9.74
C GLY A 112 18.52 -3.64 -10.25
N VAL A 113 17.36 -4.25 -9.98
CA VAL A 113 16.04 -3.73 -10.35
C VAL A 113 15.51 -2.91 -9.18
N THR A 114 15.00 -1.71 -9.46
CA THR A 114 14.35 -0.87 -8.45
C THR A 114 12.95 -0.45 -8.91
N PRO A 115 12.02 -0.18 -7.99
CA PRO A 115 10.69 0.34 -8.35
C PRO A 115 10.76 1.62 -9.19
N GLU A 116 11.74 2.50 -8.95
CA GLU A 116 11.93 3.73 -9.74
C GLU A 116 12.30 3.43 -11.19
N LEU A 117 13.15 2.42 -11.42
CA LEU A 117 13.50 1.96 -12.76
C LEU A 117 12.28 1.37 -13.47
N LEU A 118 11.50 0.53 -12.78
CA LEU A 118 10.28 -0.05 -13.33
C LEU A 118 9.27 1.05 -13.71
N ARG A 119 9.00 1.97 -12.79
CA ARG A 119 8.11 3.10 -13.03
C ARG A 119 8.59 4.01 -14.16
N ALA A 120 9.90 4.28 -14.25
CA ALA A 120 10.45 5.11 -15.32
C ALA A 120 10.23 4.49 -16.70
N ASN A 121 10.36 3.16 -16.82
CA ASN A 121 10.10 2.45 -18.07
C ASN A 121 8.62 2.54 -18.46
N VAL A 122 7.70 2.35 -17.51
CA VAL A 122 6.25 2.47 -17.76
C VAL A 122 5.86 3.92 -18.12
N ASN A 123 6.41 4.92 -17.42
CA ASN A 123 6.16 6.33 -17.72
C ASN A 123 6.69 6.78 -19.09
N ALA A 124 7.59 6.01 -19.72
CA ALA A 124 8.09 6.30 -21.07
C ALA A 124 7.13 5.85 -22.19
N LEU A 125 6.10 5.07 -21.84
CA LEU A 125 5.05 4.63 -22.74
C LEU A 125 4.00 5.72 -22.93
N SER A 126 3.31 5.68 -24.07
CA SER A 126 2.10 6.46 -24.30
C SER A 126 0.85 5.68 -23.88
N GLU A 127 -0.25 6.38 -23.59
CA GLU A 127 -1.53 5.76 -23.21
C GLU A 127 -2.12 4.81 -24.28
N GLN A 128 -1.62 4.89 -25.52
CA GLN A 128 -2.08 4.06 -26.65
C GLN A 128 -1.20 2.81 -26.86
N ASP A 129 -0.08 2.69 -26.14
CA ASP A 129 0.85 1.60 -26.33
C ASP A 129 0.33 0.30 -25.68
N VAL A 130 0.04 -0.69 -26.53
CA VAL A 130 -0.19 -2.07 -26.07
C VAL A 130 1.16 -2.77 -25.99
N THR A 131 1.65 -2.99 -24.78
CA THR A 131 2.98 -3.57 -24.50
C THR A 131 2.88 -4.82 -23.63
N THR A 132 4.05 -5.44 -23.39
CA THR A 132 4.24 -6.54 -22.44
C THR A 132 5.41 -6.19 -21.53
N THR A 133 5.51 -6.83 -20.36
CA THR A 133 6.67 -6.67 -19.46
C THR A 133 8.01 -6.89 -20.18
N LEU A 134 8.08 -7.85 -21.11
CA LEU A 134 9.28 -8.11 -21.91
C LEU A 134 9.63 -6.92 -22.83
N ASN A 135 8.63 -6.31 -23.47
CA ASN A 135 8.85 -5.17 -24.34
C ASN A 135 9.17 -3.89 -23.54
N THR A 136 8.53 -3.70 -22.38
CA THR A 136 8.70 -2.52 -21.54
C THR A 136 10.05 -2.52 -20.81
N HIS A 137 10.48 -3.67 -20.28
CA HIS A 137 11.65 -3.74 -19.38
C HIS A 137 12.84 -4.52 -19.96
N GLY A 138 12.65 -5.21 -21.08
CA GLY A 138 13.66 -6.10 -21.64
C GLY A 138 13.76 -7.44 -20.93
N GLN A 139 14.51 -8.36 -21.53
CA GLN A 139 14.55 -9.78 -21.13
C GLN A 139 15.03 -9.98 -19.68
N GLN A 140 16.09 -9.29 -19.27
CA GLN A 140 16.66 -9.49 -17.93
C GLN A 140 15.68 -9.14 -16.82
N ILE A 141 15.02 -7.97 -16.92
CA ILE A 141 14.04 -7.54 -15.91
C ILE A 141 12.78 -8.40 -15.99
N HIS A 142 12.35 -8.78 -17.19
CA HIS A 142 11.21 -9.67 -17.36
C HIS A 142 11.39 -11.02 -16.63
N GLU A 143 12.56 -11.65 -16.74
CA GLU A 143 12.88 -12.90 -16.04
C GLU A 143 12.85 -12.72 -14.50
N VAL A 144 13.28 -11.57 -14.00
CA VAL A 144 13.20 -11.23 -12.56
C VAL A 144 11.74 -11.06 -12.13
N LEU A 145 10.93 -10.33 -12.90
CA LEU A 145 9.52 -10.10 -12.58
C LEU A 145 8.70 -11.39 -12.62
N GLN A 146 9.03 -12.34 -13.51
CA GLN A 146 8.42 -13.67 -13.49
C GLN A 146 8.69 -14.43 -12.19
N ARG A 147 9.91 -14.33 -11.64
CA ARG A 147 10.25 -14.94 -10.35
C ARG A 147 9.57 -14.22 -9.20
N VAL A 148 9.45 -12.89 -9.28
CA VAL A 148 8.72 -12.08 -8.31
C VAL A 148 7.25 -12.46 -8.26
N GLU A 149 6.57 -12.62 -9.41
CA GLU A 149 5.18 -13.06 -9.44
C GLU A 149 5.00 -14.47 -8.87
N LEU A 150 5.95 -15.37 -9.14
CA LEU A 150 5.92 -16.70 -8.57
C LEU A 150 6.03 -16.67 -7.03
N GLU A 151 6.92 -15.84 -6.50
CA GLU A 151 7.07 -15.65 -5.05
C GLU A 151 5.82 -14.98 -4.45
N ALA A 152 5.31 -13.94 -5.12
CA ALA A 152 4.10 -13.23 -4.71
C ALA A 152 2.85 -14.11 -4.72
N GLY A 153 2.82 -15.15 -5.55
CA GLY A 153 1.77 -16.17 -5.54
C GLY A 153 1.63 -16.93 -4.22
N ASN A 154 2.59 -16.80 -3.30
CA ASN A 154 2.50 -17.36 -1.95
C ASN A 154 1.90 -16.40 -0.92
N LEU A 155 1.66 -15.13 -1.26
CA LEU A 155 1.01 -14.17 -0.36
C LEU A 155 -0.41 -14.64 -0.06
N SER A 156 -0.81 -14.57 1.21
CA SER A 156 -2.15 -14.99 1.62
C SER A 156 -3.25 -14.27 0.82
N MET A 157 -3.08 -12.96 0.58
CA MET A 157 -3.97 -12.09 -0.21
C MET A 157 -4.26 -12.59 -1.64
N GLN A 158 -3.45 -13.48 -2.21
CA GLN A 158 -3.68 -14.01 -3.57
C GLN A 158 -4.80 -15.05 -3.62
N SER A 159 -5.03 -15.78 -2.52
CA SER A 159 -6.14 -16.74 -2.43
C SER A 159 -7.43 -16.08 -1.95
N ASP A 160 -7.32 -15.35 -0.84
CA ASP A 160 -8.34 -14.50 -0.25
C ASP A 160 -7.62 -13.46 0.63
N ASN A 161 -8.29 -12.35 0.92
CA ASN A 161 -7.70 -11.29 1.74
C ASN A 161 -8.30 -11.26 3.17
N GLU A 162 -9.19 -12.20 3.50
CA GLU A 162 -9.97 -12.18 4.75
C GLU A 162 -9.05 -12.20 5.98
N GLU A 163 -8.10 -13.13 6.04
CA GLU A 163 -7.18 -13.23 7.18
C GLU A 163 -6.34 -11.94 7.37
N VAL A 164 -5.85 -11.35 6.27
CA VAL A 164 -5.03 -10.14 6.37
C VAL A 164 -5.85 -8.93 6.81
N PHE A 165 -7.09 -8.82 6.32
CA PHE A 165 -7.98 -7.75 6.74
C PHE A 165 -8.48 -7.94 8.17
N GLU A 166 -8.74 -9.17 8.63
CA GLU A 166 -9.01 -9.44 10.05
C GLU A 166 -7.87 -8.97 10.96
N LEU A 167 -6.61 -9.28 10.59
CA LEU A 167 -5.43 -8.79 11.30
C LEU A 167 -5.33 -7.26 11.28
N LEU A 168 -5.61 -6.64 10.13
CA LEU A 168 -5.62 -5.18 9.99
C LEU A 168 -6.71 -4.54 10.87
N TYR A 169 -7.92 -5.09 10.89
CA TYR A 169 -9.01 -4.61 11.75
C TYR A 169 -8.62 -4.67 13.22
N GLN A 170 -8.07 -5.80 13.66
CA GLN A 170 -7.59 -5.97 15.04
C GLN A 170 -6.45 -4.99 15.38
N TYR A 171 -5.52 -4.76 14.45
CA TYR A 171 -4.45 -3.79 14.60
C TYR A 171 -5.00 -2.37 14.77
N VAL A 172 -5.96 -1.95 13.94
CA VAL A 172 -6.58 -0.63 14.04
C VAL A 172 -7.34 -0.48 15.35
N ASP A 173 -8.12 -1.49 15.76
CA ASP A 173 -8.83 -1.45 17.05
C ASP A 173 -7.87 -1.33 18.23
N THR A 174 -6.79 -2.10 18.23
CA THR A 174 -5.78 -2.09 19.29
C THR A 174 -5.05 -0.74 19.39
N ASN A 175 -4.89 -0.04 18.27
CA ASN A 175 -4.14 1.21 18.18
C ASN A 175 -5.01 2.47 18.00
N LYS A 176 -6.32 2.36 18.20
CA LYS A 176 -7.31 3.43 17.96
C LYS A 176 -7.03 4.71 18.74
N GLU A 177 -6.69 4.58 20.03
CA GLU A 177 -6.32 5.72 20.87
C GLU A 177 -5.08 6.46 20.34
N ARG A 178 -4.10 5.70 19.82
CA ARG A 178 -2.91 6.27 19.21
C ARG A 178 -3.25 7.00 17.92
N LEU A 179 -4.03 6.38 17.03
CA LEU A 179 -4.52 6.99 15.79
C LEU A 179 -5.21 8.33 16.09
N LYS A 180 -6.09 8.36 17.08
CA LYS A 180 -6.79 9.57 17.51
C LYS A 180 -5.85 10.66 17.99
N GLN A 181 -4.88 10.33 18.83
CA GLN A 181 -3.91 11.31 19.36
C GLN A 181 -3.06 11.91 18.23
N GLU A 182 -2.60 11.08 17.29
CA GLU A 182 -1.84 11.51 16.12
C GLU A 182 -2.68 12.40 15.19
N LEU A 183 -3.93 12.03 14.92
CA LEU A 183 -4.88 12.86 14.16
C LEU A 183 -5.14 14.20 14.86
N GLN A 184 -5.42 14.18 16.17
CA GLN A 184 -5.67 15.40 16.93
C GLN A 184 -4.47 16.36 16.89
N HIS A 185 -3.26 15.82 17.02
CA HIS A 185 -2.03 16.62 16.93
C HIS A 185 -1.88 17.25 15.54
N LEU A 186 -2.09 16.47 14.48
CA LEU A 186 -2.02 16.97 13.10
C LEU A 186 -3.07 18.03 12.81
N LEU A 187 -4.30 17.88 13.30
CA LEU A 187 -5.40 18.83 13.06
C LEU A 187 -5.31 20.11 13.91
N SER A 188 -4.52 20.10 14.98
CA SER A 188 -4.35 21.25 15.88
C SER A 188 -3.17 22.16 15.52
N ASN A 189 -2.25 21.67 14.66
CA ASN A 189 -1.08 22.41 14.17
C ASN A 189 -1.39 23.16 12.86
#